data_AF-A0A925N5N5-F1
#
_entry.id   AF-A0A925N5N5-F1
#
_cell.length_a   1.000
_cell.length_b   1.000
_cell.length_c   1.000
_cell.angle_alpha   90.00
_cell.angle_beta   90.00
_cell.angle_gamma   90.00
#
_symmetry.space_group_name_H-M   'P 1'
#
loop_
_entity.id
_entity.type
_entity.pdbx_description
1 polymer ?
#
loop_
_entity_poly.entity_id
_entity_poly.type
_entity_poly.pdbx_seq_one_letter_code
_entity_poly.pdbx_strand_id
1 'polypeptide(L)'
;IDNQVGLGKASVFDPIQGHQTSLHGTFLSQFAAWLFMASGAFLVFLDLLLSSYVMWPVTSYVPNLQAGGLHLFIGQFSYLMTALVVLAAPAMVVLLLVDLSFGLVNRYAPQLNVFALTMPIKAWLATAMLLLMLGVYIEIVLDRLGDNRGLLPALQRAFG
;
A
#
# COMPACT_ATOMS: atom_id res chain seq x y z
N ILE A 1 4.86 -5.04 6.51
CA ILE A 1 4.31 -6.14 7.35
C ILE A 1 5.24 -7.36 7.29
N ASP A 2 5.57 -7.90 6.11
CA ASP A 2 6.45 -9.09 5.95
C ASP A 2 7.83 -8.94 6.57
N ASN A 3 8.43 -7.74 6.47
CA ASN A 3 9.72 -7.45 7.10
C ASN A 3 9.65 -7.62 8.64
N GLN A 4 8.54 -7.18 9.25
CA GLN A 4 8.33 -7.27 10.70
C GLN A 4 7.99 -8.70 11.17
N VAL A 5 7.35 -9.50 10.31
CA VAL A 5 7.13 -10.93 10.53
C VAL A 5 8.45 -11.71 10.47
N GLY A 6 9.44 -11.20 9.74
CA GLY A 6 10.73 -11.86 9.50
C GLY A 6 10.73 -12.78 8.27
N LEU A 7 9.68 -12.71 7.43
CA LEU A 7 9.62 -13.39 6.14
C LEU A 7 10.63 -12.80 5.13
N GLY A 8 11.08 -11.56 5.38
CA GLY A 8 12.19 -10.92 4.64
C GLY A 8 13.59 -11.31 5.11
N LYS A 9 13.78 -12.26 6.03
CA LYS A 9 15.13 -12.58 6.55
C LYS A 9 16.08 -13.15 5.50
N ALA A 10 15.58 -13.78 4.43
CA ALA A 10 16.41 -14.22 3.32
C ALA A 10 17.08 -13.04 2.57
N SER A 11 16.49 -11.85 2.57
CA SER A 11 17.03 -10.68 1.86
C SER A 11 18.07 -9.88 2.65
N VAL A 12 18.20 -10.11 3.96
CA VAL A 12 19.28 -9.52 4.77
C VAL A 12 20.60 -10.27 4.54
N PHE A 13 20.53 -11.56 4.20
CA PHE A 13 21.69 -12.41 4.01
C PHE A 13 22.24 -12.40 2.57
N ASP A 14 21.39 -12.20 1.54
CA ASP A 14 21.85 -12.05 0.15
C ASP A 14 21.00 -11.04 -0.65
N PRO A 15 21.40 -9.76 -0.71
CA PRO A 15 20.71 -8.73 -1.49
C PRO A 15 20.92 -8.85 -3.01
N ILE A 16 21.83 -9.71 -3.47
CA ILE A 16 22.25 -9.83 -4.89
C ILE A 16 21.38 -10.86 -5.63
N GLN A 17 20.94 -11.93 -4.97
CA GLN A 17 20.12 -13.01 -5.58
C GLN A 17 18.59 -12.76 -5.51
N GLY A 18 18.16 -11.61 -4.98
CA GLY A 18 17.08 -10.79 -5.54
C GLY A 18 15.64 -11.32 -5.65
N HIS A 19 15.26 -12.46 -5.09
CA HIS A 19 13.85 -12.87 -5.06
C HIS A 19 13.10 -12.16 -3.93
N GLN A 20 12.88 -10.85 -4.10
CA GLN A 20 12.19 -9.94 -3.18
C GLN A 20 10.67 -10.08 -3.23
N THR A 21 10.13 -11.23 -3.59
CA THR A 21 8.68 -11.43 -3.65
C THR A 21 8.16 -11.79 -2.27
N SER A 22 7.72 -10.77 -1.52
CA SER A 22 6.84 -11.01 -0.38
C SER A 22 5.57 -11.69 -0.88
N LEU A 23 5.18 -12.77 -0.20
CA LEU A 23 3.95 -13.50 -0.50
C LEU A 23 2.72 -12.59 -0.28
N HIS A 24 2.70 -11.82 0.82
CA HIS A 24 1.62 -10.87 1.11
C HIS A 24 1.58 -9.72 0.09
N GLY A 25 2.74 -9.20 -0.32
CA GLY A 25 2.86 -8.15 -1.33
C GLY A 25 2.39 -8.61 -2.71
N THR A 26 2.75 -9.83 -3.12
CA THR A 26 2.29 -10.42 -4.39
C THR A 26 0.79 -10.70 -4.37
N PHE A 27 0.26 -11.16 -3.23
CA PHE A 27 -1.19 -11.33 -3.06
C PHE A 27 -1.93 -9.99 -3.17
N LEU A 28 -1.48 -8.97 -2.45
CA LEU A 28 -2.10 -7.64 -2.46
C LEU A 28 -2.00 -6.96 -3.83
N SER A 29 -0.90 -7.13 -4.57
CA SER A 29 -0.76 -6.57 -5.92
C SER A 29 -1.72 -7.23 -6.90
N GLN A 30 -1.82 -8.56 -6.87
CA GLN A 30 -2.78 -9.29 -7.71
C GLN A 30 -4.23 -8.95 -7.33
N PHE A 31 -4.52 -8.84 -6.04
CA PHE A 31 -5.83 -8.43 -5.54
C PHE A 31 -6.18 -7.00 -5.98
N ALA A 32 -5.23 -6.06 -5.88
CA ALA A 32 -5.41 -4.69 -6.33
C ALA A 32 -5.65 -4.62 -7.84
N ALA A 33 -4.92 -5.40 -8.64
CA ALA A 33 -5.14 -5.47 -10.08
C ALA A 33 -6.55 -6.01 -10.41
N TRP A 34 -6.99 -7.05 -9.71
CA TRP A 34 -8.34 -7.59 -9.87
C TRP A 34 -9.42 -6.56 -9.48
N LEU A 35 -9.25 -5.90 -8.34
CA LEU A 35 -10.16 -4.86 -7.86
C LEU A 35 -10.21 -3.66 -8.81
N PHE A 36 -9.08 -3.25 -9.37
CA PHE A 36 -8.98 -2.18 -10.37
C PHE A 36 -9.80 -2.49 -11.63
N MET A 37 -9.73 -3.73 -12.12
CA MET A 37 -10.52 -4.17 -13.26
C MET A 37 -12.01 -4.31 -12.89
N ALA A 38 -12.32 -4.93 -11.75
CA ALA A 38 -13.70 -5.20 -11.32
C ALA A 38 -14.50 -3.95 -10.95
N SER A 39 -13.85 -2.93 -10.39
CA SER A 39 -14.49 -1.65 -10.00
C SER A 39 -14.77 -0.71 -11.18
N GLY A 40 -14.29 -1.04 -12.39
CA GLY A 40 -14.38 -0.15 -13.55
C GLY A 40 -13.40 1.04 -13.50
N ALA A 41 -12.42 1.02 -12.58
CA ALA A 41 -11.39 2.04 -12.46
C ALA A 41 -10.57 2.20 -13.75
N PHE A 42 -10.46 1.15 -14.55
CA PHE A 42 -9.82 1.20 -15.87
C PHE A 42 -10.47 2.22 -16.82
N LEU A 43 -11.80 2.35 -16.81
CA LEU A 43 -12.49 3.33 -17.66
C LEU A 43 -12.23 4.76 -17.19
N VAL A 44 -12.23 4.97 -15.87
CA VAL A 44 -11.88 6.26 -15.26
C VAL A 44 -10.43 6.65 -15.59
N PHE A 45 -9.52 5.68 -15.54
CA PHE A 45 -8.13 5.88 -15.93
C PHE A 45 -7.99 6.26 -17.41
N LEU A 46 -8.74 5.61 -18.31
CA LEU A 46 -8.73 5.96 -19.73
C LEU A 46 -9.25 7.38 -19.97
N ASP A 47 -10.31 7.79 -19.29
CA ASP A 47 -10.85 9.15 -19.37
C ASP A 47 -9.88 10.21 -18.85
N LEU A 48 -9.18 9.92 -17.73
CA LEU A 48 -8.10 10.77 -17.21
C LEU A 48 -6.94 10.88 -18.21
N LEU A 49 -6.57 9.78 -18.86
CA LEU A 49 -5.51 9.75 -19.87
C LEU A 49 -5.88 10.60 -21.09
N LEU A 50 -7.11 10.45 -21.61
CA LEU A 50 -7.59 11.25 -22.73
C LEU A 50 -7.70 12.74 -22.36
N SER A 51 -8.21 13.04 -21.17
CA SER A 51 -8.30 14.41 -20.65
C SER A 51 -6.92 15.06 -20.47
N SER A 52 -5.89 14.27 -20.18
CA SER A 52 -4.51 14.78 -20.07
C SER A 52 -3.99 15.39 -21.37
N TYR A 53 -4.42 14.90 -22.54
CA TYR A 53 -4.03 15.44 -23.85
C TYR A 53 -4.67 16.79 -24.17
N VAL A 54 -5.82 17.10 -23.56
CA VAL A 54 -6.43 18.45 -23.64
C VAL A 54 -5.60 19.45 -22.84
N MET A 55 -5.03 18.99 -21.73
CA MET A 55 -4.26 19.80 -20.79
C MET A 55 -2.81 20.02 -21.25
N TRP A 56 -2.18 18.98 -21.77
CA TRP A 56 -0.87 19.03 -22.40
C TRP A 56 -0.97 18.48 -23.83
N PRO A 57 -1.19 19.36 -24.82
CA PRO A 57 -1.23 18.94 -26.21
C PRO A 57 0.16 18.51 -26.69
N VAL A 58 0.18 17.47 -27.52
CA VAL A 58 1.41 16.86 -28.08
C VAL A 58 2.24 17.86 -28.91
N THR A 59 1.61 18.96 -29.36
CA THR A 59 2.26 20.04 -30.10
C THR A 59 3.07 20.99 -29.22
N SER A 60 2.94 20.93 -27.88
CA SER A 60 3.74 21.74 -26.96
C SER A 60 4.93 20.95 -26.42
N TYR A 61 6.14 21.47 -26.66
CA TYR A 61 7.39 20.87 -26.15
C TYR A 61 7.52 20.93 -24.62
N VAL A 62 6.84 21.88 -23.96
CA VAL A 62 6.90 22.06 -22.51
C VAL A 62 5.48 22.15 -21.95
N PRO A 63 5.13 21.37 -20.91
CA PRO A 63 3.86 21.51 -20.23
C PRO A 63 3.84 22.83 -19.46
N ASN A 64 2.74 23.58 -19.54
CA ASN A 64 2.52 24.73 -18.69
C ASN A 64 2.11 24.24 -17.28
N LEU A 65 3.12 23.87 -16.48
CA LEU A 65 2.93 23.41 -15.10
C LEU A 65 2.56 24.60 -14.22
N GLN A 66 1.26 24.87 -14.09
CA GLN A 66 0.76 25.84 -13.13
C GLN A 66 1.04 25.36 -11.70
N ALA A 67 1.30 26.29 -10.77
CA ALA A 67 1.58 25.97 -9.36
C ALA A 67 0.46 25.17 -8.68
N GLY A 68 -0.80 25.31 -9.17
CA GLY A 68 -1.95 24.52 -8.70
C GLY A 68 -1.79 23.01 -8.94
N GLY A 69 -1.21 22.62 -10.06
CA GLY A 69 -0.94 21.22 -10.39
C GLY A 69 0.06 20.55 -9.44
N LEU A 70 1.12 21.27 -9.08
CA LEU A 70 2.12 20.80 -8.12
C LEU A 70 1.52 20.63 -6.72
N HIS A 71 0.70 21.59 -6.27
CA HIS A 71 0.03 21.49 -4.97
C HIS A 71 -0.95 20.31 -4.91
N LEU A 72 -1.70 20.06 -5.99
CA LEU A 72 -2.57 18.89 -6.10
C LEU A 72 -1.77 17.58 -6.02
N PHE A 73 -0.65 17.48 -6.73
CA PHE A 73 0.20 16.29 -6.69
C PHE A 73 0.73 16.02 -5.29
N ILE A 74 1.27 17.04 -4.61
CA ILE A 74 1.80 16.92 -3.24
C ILE A 74 0.68 16.50 -2.28
N GLY A 75 -0.52 17.08 -2.41
CA GLY A 75 -1.68 16.71 -1.60
C GLY A 75 -2.06 15.24 -1.76
N GLN A 76 -2.14 14.74 -3.00
CA GLN A 76 -2.47 13.35 -3.27
C GLN A 76 -1.37 12.39 -2.83
N PHE A 77 -0.10 12.76 -3.01
CA PHE A 77 1.02 11.96 -2.54
C PHE A 77 1.06 11.85 -1.02
N SER A 78 0.86 12.98 -0.31
CA SER A 78 0.77 13.00 1.14
C SER A 78 -0.36 12.11 1.64
N TYR A 79 -1.54 12.21 1.01
CA TYR A 79 -2.67 11.36 1.37
C TYR A 79 -2.34 9.87 1.18
N LEU A 80 -1.75 9.49 0.05
CA LEU A 80 -1.36 8.11 -0.22
C LEU A 80 -0.38 7.58 0.82
N MET A 81 0.63 8.35 1.19
CA MET A 81 1.59 7.98 2.25
C MET A 81 0.90 7.80 3.61
N THR A 82 0.04 8.74 4.00
CA THR A 82 -0.71 8.63 5.26
C THR A 82 -1.64 7.41 5.25
N ALA A 83 -2.36 7.17 4.16
CA ALA A 83 -3.26 6.02 4.03
C ALA A 83 -2.50 4.70 4.15
N LEU A 84 -1.35 4.55 3.49
CA LEU A 84 -0.52 3.35 3.59
C LEU A 84 -0.07 3.08 5.04
N VAL A 85 0.37 4.13 5.76
CA VAL A 85 0.80 3.99 7.16
C VAL A 85 -0.38 3.63 8.06
N VAL A 86 -1.51 4.32 7.91
CA VAL A 86 -2.72 4.07 8.72
C VAL A 86 -3.26 2.67 8.49
N LEU A 87 -3.24 2.17 7.25
CA LEU A 87 -3.65 0.81 6.92
C LEU A 87 -2.70 -0.25 7.49
N ALA A 88 -1.39 0.00 7.47
CA ALA A 88 -0.41 -0.91 8.03
C ALA A 88 -0.36 -0.87 9.58
N ALA A 89 -0.75 0.25 10.20
CA ALA A 89 -0.54 0.50 11.62
C ALA A 89 -1.14 -0.57 12.55
N PRO A 90 -2.40 -1.03 12.40
CA PRO A 90 -2.96 -1.99 13.36
C PRO A 90 -2.25 -3.34 13.30
N ALA A 91 -1.86 -3.80 12.10
CA ALA A 91 -1.04 -5.00 11.96
C ALA A 91 0.35 -4.82 12.59
N MET A 92 0.99 -3.66 12.41
CA MET A 92 2.29 -3.36 13.01
C MET A 92 2.23 -3.33 14.54
N VAL A 93 1.19 -2.73 15.13
CA VAL A 93 0.99 -2.66 16.58
C VAL A 93 0.81 -4.06 17.16
N VAL A 94 -0.03 -4.90 16.54
CA VAL A 94 -0.24 -6.27 16.98
C VAL A 94 1.06 -7.08 16.93
N LEU A 95 1.82 -6.99 15.83
CA LEU A 95 3.11 -7.68 15.70
C LEU A 95 4.15 -7.20 16.73
N LEU A 96 4.14 -5.91 17.07
CA LEU A 96 5.00 -5.34 18.10
C LEU A 96 4.63 -5.83 19.50
N LEU A 97 3.34 -5.97 19.81
CA LEU A 97 2.89 -6.55 21.08
C LEU A 97 3.28 -8.02 21.21
N VAL A 98 3.24 -8.76 20.11
CA VAL A 98 3.73 -10.14 20.04
C VAL A 98 5.23 -10.21 20.33
N ASP A 99 6.03 -9.32 19.73
CA ASP A 99 7.47 -9.21 20.03
C ASP A 99 7.73 -8.96 21.52
N LEU A 100 7.00 -8.02 22.12
CA LEU A 100 7.14 -7.70 23.53
C LEU A 100 6.78 -8.89 24.43
N SER A 101 5.70 -9.59 24.08
CA SER A 101 5.21 -10.76 24.82
C SER A 101 6.21 -11.91 24.76
N PHE A 102 6.73 -12.24 23.57
CA PHE A 102 7.75 -13.29 23.43
C PHE A 102 9.10 -12.90 24.03
N GLY A 103 9.46 -11.62 24.00
CA GLY A 103 10.61 -11.10 24.73
C GLY A 103 10.50 -11.35 26.24
N LEU A 104 9.30 -11.17 26.81
CA LEU A 104 9.04 -11.48 28.21
C LEU A 104 9.09 -12.99 28.49
N VAL A 105 8.50 -13.82 27.63
CA VAL A 105 8.55 -15.29 27.76
C VAL A 105 9.99 -15.80 27.74
N ASN A 106 10.83 -15.24 26.87
CA ASN A 106 12.25 -15.62 26.78
C ASN A 106 13.02 -15.36 28.09
N ARG A 107 12.62 -14.35 28.87
CA ARG A 107 13.19 -14.07 30.18
C ARG A 107 12.81 -15.12 31.23
N TYR A 108 11.58 -15.64 31.18
CA TYR A 108 11.07 -16.59 32.19
C TYR A 108 11.32 -18.06 31.84
N ALA A 109 11.37 -18.40 30.55
CA ALA A 109 11.58 -19.76 30.05
C ALA A 109 12.70 -19.79 28.99
N PRO A 110 13.97 -19.52 29.36
CA PRO A 110 15.10 -19.45 28.42
C PRO A 110 15.42 -20.81 27.77
N GLN A 111 14.87 -21.91 28.29
CA GLN A 111 15.02 -23.26 27.74
C GLN A 111 14.14 -23.49 26.50
N LEU A 112 13.10 -22.67 26.29
CA LEU A 112 12.28 -22.73 25.08
C LEU A 112 12.99 -21.98 23.96
N ASN A 113 13.04 -22.58 22.76
CA ASN A 113 13.47 -21.86 21.56
C ASN A 113 12.36 -20.90 21.10
N VAL A 114 12.19 -19.80 21.85
CA VAL A 114 11.12 -18.82 21.65
C VAL A 114 11.21 -18.20 20.26
N PHE A 115 12.41 -18.03 19.72
CA PHE A 115 12.61 -17.47 18.39
C PHE A 115 12.06 -18.38 17.28
N ALA A 116 12.23 -19.70 17.40
CA ALA A 116 11.67 -20.67 16.46
C ALA A 116 10.13 -20.72 16.51
N LEU A 117 9.52 -20.52 17.67
CA LEU A 117 8.05 -20.44 17.79
C LEU A 117 7.48 -19.08 17.34
N THR A 118 8.22 -18.00 17.52
CA THR A 118 7.73 -16.64 17.24
C THR A 118 7.47 -16.42 15.74
N MET A 119 8.34 -16.96 14.86
CA MET A 119 8.20 -16.77 13.41
C MET A 119 6.89 -17.36 12.84
N PRO A 120 6.54 -18.66 13.07
CA PRO A 120 5.27 -19.21 12.62
C PRO A 120 4.07 -18.46 13.16
N ILE A 121 4.09 -18.10 14.45
CA ILE A 121 2.96 -17.42 15.11
C ILE A 121 2.74 -16.04 14.50
N LYS A 122 3.80 -15.26 14.30
CA LYS A 122 3.71 -13.96 13.62
C LYS A 122 3.22 -14.08 12.18
N ALA A 123 3.64 -15.10 11.44
CA ALA A 123 3.21 -15.29 10.05
C ALA A 123 1.70 -15.57 9.96
N TRP A 124 1.18 -16.41 10.85
CA TRP A 124 -0.26 -16.65 10.99
C TRP A 124 -1.01 -15.38 11.36
N LEU A 125 -0.53 -14.64 12.36
CA LEU A 125 -1.17 -13.41 12.83
C LEU A 125 -1.20 -12.33 11.74
N ALA A 126 -0.08 -12.13 11.03
CA ALA A 126 -0.01 -11.16 9.93
C ALA A 126 -0.96 -11.53 8.79
N THR A 127 -1.04 -12.82 8.44
CA THR A 127 -1.96 -13.31 7.42
C THR A 127 -3.42 -13.13 7.86
N ALA A 128 -3.75 -13.44 9.11
CA ALA A 128 -5.09 -13.23 9.66
C ALA A 128 -5.47 -11.74 9.65
N MET A 129 -4.57 -10.86 10.08
CA MET A 129 -4.78 -9.40 10.03
C MET A 129 -5.01 -8.90 8.59
N LEU A 130 -4.23 -9.39 7.63
CA LEU A 130 -4.40 -9.04 6.22
C LEU A 130 -5.79 -9.46 5.73
N LEU A 131 -6.24 -10.67 6.05
CA LEU A 131 -7.55 -11.17 5.66
C LEU A 131 -8.71 -10.38 6.30
N LEU A 132 -8.57 -10.01 7.58
CA LEU A 132 -9.58 -9.19 8.28
C LEU A 132 -9.66 -7.77 7.71
N MET A 133 -8.53 -7.21 7.27
CA MET A 133 -8.45 -5.86 6.71
C MET A 133 -8.85 -5.77 5.23
N LEU A 134 -9.01 -6.90 4.52
CA LEU A 134 -9.40 -6.90 3.11
C LEU A 134 -10.69 -6.10 2.85
N GLY A 135 -11.68 -6.22 3.72
CA GLY A 135 -12.93 -5.45 3.60
C GLY A 135 -12.69 -3.94 3.67
N VAL A 136 -11.88 -3.49 4.63
CA VAL A 136 -11.50 -2.09 4.80
C VAL A 136 -10.70 -1.59 3.59
N TYR A 137 -9.83 -2.42 3.01
CA TYR A 137 -9.09 -2.06 1.80
C TYR A 137 -10.01 -1.82 0.61
N ILE A 138 -11.03 -2.68 0.44
CA ILE A 138 -12.02 -2.52 -0.63
C ILE A 138 -12.81 -1.22 -0.44
N GLU A 139 -13.31 -0.97 0.77
CA GLU A 139 -14.11 0.23 1.07
C GLU A 139 -13.34 1.52 0.77
N ILE A 140 -12.09 1.62 1.25
CA ILE A 140 -11.23 2.78 0.99
C ILE A 140 -10.98 2.98 -0.50
N VAL A 141 -10.73 1.90 -1.25
CA VAL A 141 -10.50 2.00 -2.70
C VAL A 141 -11.76 2.43 -3.43
N LEU A 142 -12.93 1.88 -3.07
CA LEU A 142 -14.20 2.22 -3.71
C LEU A 142 -14.62 3.66 -3.42
N ASP A 143 -14.49 4.11 -2.17
CA ASP A 143 -14.76 5.51 -1.78
C ASP A 143 -13.86 6.47 -2.57
N ARG A 144 -12.58 6.12 -2.71
CA ARG A 144 -11.62 6.95 -3.46
C ARG A 144 -11.88 6.96 -4.96
N LEU A 145 -12.34 5.86 -5.53
CA LEU A 145 -12.78 5.84 -6.92
C LEU A 145 -14.03 6.72 -7.12
N GLY A 146 -14.92 6.79 -6.14
CA GLY A 146 -16.05 7.71 -6.11
C GLY A 146 -15.62 9.17 -6.09
N ASP A 147 -14.76 9.55 -5.14
CA ASP A 147 -14.21 10.90 -5.00
C ASP A 147 -13.43 11.35 -6.24
N ASN A 148 -12.63 10.43 -6.83
CA ASN A 148 -11.75 10.76 -7.94
C ASN A 148 -12.47 11.02 -9.26
N ARG A 149 -13.73 10.59 -9.42
CA ARG A 149 -14.57 11.06 -10.55
C ARG A 149 -14.77 12.58 -10.52
N GLY A 150 -14.68 13.20 -9.33
CA GLY A 150 -14.68 14.65 -9.15
C GLY A 150 -13.33 15.34 -9.38
N LEU A 151 -12.23 14.61 -9.62
CA LEU A 151 -10.92 15.22 -9.89
C LEU A 151 -10.80 15.77 -11.31
N LEU A 152 -11.59 15.27 -12.26
CA LEU A 152 -11.62 15.78 -13.64
C LEU A 152 -11.90 17.30 -13.71
N PRO A 153 -12.97 17.84 -13.08
CA PRO A 153 -13.21 19.28 -13.04
C PRO A 153 -12.17 20.06 -12.21
N ALA A 154 -11.56 19.44 -11.18
CA ALA A 154 -10.52 20.08 -10.37
C ALA A 154 -9.20 20.22 -11.16
N LEU A 155 -8.83 19.21 -11.94
CA LEU A 155 -7.68 19.24 -12.82
C LEU A 155 -7.89 20.25 -13.96
N GLN A 156 -9.08 20.31 -14.55
CA GLN A 156 -9.42 21.32 -15.56
C GLN A 156 -9.31 22.76 -15.01
N ARG A 157 -9.66 23.00 -13.74
CA ARG A 157 -9.49 24.32 -13.10
C ARG A 157 -8.06 24.65 -12.68
N ALA A 158 -7.24 23.64 -12.41
CA ALA A 158 -5.87 23.84 -11.94
C ALA A 158 -4.86 24.01 -13.08
N PHE A 159 -5.23 23.63 -14.30
CA PHE A 159 -4.36 23.68 -15.47
C PHE A 159 -4.95 24.44 -16.67
N GLY A 160 -6.25 24.76 -16.66
CA GLY A 160 -6.90 25.71 -17.59
C GLY A 160 -6.88 27.13 -17.05
#